data_AF-A0A7W0MG11-F1
#
_entry.id   AF-A0A7W0MG11-F1
#
_cell.length_a   1.000
_cell.length_b   1.000
_cell.length_c   1.000
_cell.angle_alpha   90.00
_cell.angle_beta   90.00
_cell.angle_gamma   90.00
#
_symmetry.space_group_name_H-M   'P 1'
#
loop_
_entity.id
_entity.type
_entity.pdbx_description
1 polymer ?
#
loop_
_entity_poly.entity_id
_entity_poly.type
_entity_poly.pdbx_seq_one_letter_code
_entity_poly.pdbx_strand_id
1 'polypeptide(L)'
;RGGFGIFYDRIGESLSLQANRFNGINQQQFLITDASILDLAQFTLGGVTNVPTVDALTSFSQPQTTRLLADDLQAPYTIQSSLSVERQLPYNFTFSATYINARALHLLRSRNINAPLPGSIVRDANNRIISAAFPLGAPGNFYQYESSGRLNQNQLIFGVQNRLNRNFTIFGRYSFNNARSDTDGANSFPVNQYDVSTEYGRAGGNSFIGVRHRFTLAGTINAPWGVRLNPFVIASSGQPFNITTGRDTNGDTLFNDRPAFATDPSKPGVVTTPFGAFDPNPTTGQALIPRNFGTGPSFFTTNLALSKTFGLGGGGARGAAVAQDGSAGGGGRRGGGGRGGGFGGGGGGRGGFGGEGSEGRYNLTFTVRFENLLNNTNEAPPVGNLSSPFFGQSISTAGGFGFGPGGGGGGGGNTSAGNRRVIGQIRFSF
;
A
#
# COMPACT_ATOMS: atom_id res chain seq x y z
N ARG A 1 4.31 -14.02 25.93
CA ARG A 1 5.05 -12.72 25.91
C ARG A 1 4.11 -11.61 25.49
N GLY A 2 4.26 -10.41 26.03
CA GLY A 2 3.47 -9.24 25.63
C GLY A 2 4.35 -8.01 25.54
N GLY A 3 3.87 -7.00 24.83
CA GLY A 3 4.59 -5.74 24.65
C GLY A 3 3.63 -4.60 24.36
N PHE A 4 4.05 -3.41 24.74
CA PHE A 4 3.36 -2.15 24.52
C PHE A 4 4.37 -1.13 24.02
N GLY A 5 3.97 -0.27 23.08
CA GLY A 5 4.83 0.79 22.57
C GLY A 5 4.04 1.89 21.88
N ILE A 6 4.65 3.07 21.82
CA ILE A 6 4.18 4.21 21.05
C ILE A 6 5.22 4.50 19.97
N PHE A 7 4.76 4.58 18.73
CA PHE A 7 5.61 4.76 17.56
C PHE A 7 5.20 6.02 16.82
N TYR A 8 6.15 6.91 16.56
CA TYR A 8 5.90 8.15 15.84
C TYR A 8 6.36 8.01 14.39
N ASP A 9 5.54 8.50 13.48
CA ASP A 9 5.88 8.64 12.07
C ASP A 9 6.22 10.09 11.77
N ARG A 10 7.24 10.31 10.94
CA ARG A 10 7.59 11.64 10.48
C ARG A 10 6.58 12.12 9.44
N ILE A 11 6.26 13.41 9.50
CA ILE A 11 5.59 14.10 8.39
C ILE A 11 6.57 14.14 7.22
N GLY A 12 6.12 13.65 6.06
CA GLY A 12 6.98 13.54 4.88
C GLY A 12 7.40 14.92 4.38
N GLU A 13 8.71 15.11 4.16
CA GLU A 13 9.29 16.35 3.62
C GLU A 13 8.63 16.78 2.30
N SER A 14 8.19 15.82 1.48
CA SER A 14 7.48 16.09 0.23
C SER A 14 6.20 16.90 0.42
N LEU A 15 5.52 16.79 1.57
CA LEU A 15 4.32 17.58 1.88
C LEU A 15 4.68 19.03 2.16
N SER A 16 5.75 19.25 2.95
CA SER A 16 6.28 20.59 3.22
C SER A 16 6.83 21.25 1.95
N LEU A 17 7.55 20.51 1.12
CA LEU A 17 8.03 21.00 -0.17
C LEU A 17 6.88 21.34 -1.12
N GLN A 18 5.80 20.56 -1.14
CA GLN A 18 4.61 20.87 -1.91
C GLN A 18 3.89 22.11 -1.40
N ALA A 19 3.73 22.27 -0.08
CA ALA A 19 3.14 23.47 0.50
C ALA A 19 3.97 24.71 0.18
N ASN A 20 5.31 24.62 0.31
CA ASN A 20 6.21 25.71 -0.07
C ASN A 20 6.11 26.04 -1.56
N ARG A 21 6.08 25.02 -2.43
CA ARG A 21 6.04 25.20 -3.88
C ARG A 21 4.71 25.80 -4.35
N PHE A 22 3.59 25.28 -3.86
CA PHE A 22 2.24 25.64 -4.27
C PHE A 22 1.54 26.56 -3.26
N ASN A 23 2.27 27.51 -2.66
CA ASN A 23 1.70 28.49 -1.72
C ASN A 23 1.01 29.70 -2.41
N GLY A 24 0.84 29.65 -3.73
CA GLY A 24 0.31 30.75 -4.54
C GLY A 24 1.35 31.82 -4.93
N ILE A 25 2.58 31.72 -4.44
CA ILE A 25 3.65 32.69 -4.68
C ILE A 25 4.85 32.05 -5.38
N ASN A 26 5.36 30.92 -4.86
CA ASN A 26 6.62 30.33 -5.30
C ASN A 26 6.55 29.61 -6.64
N GLN A 27 5.40 29.01 -6.97
CA GLN A 27 5.14 28.42 -8.28
C GLN A 27 3.79 28.86 -8.81
N GLN A 28 3.83 29.71 -9.82
CA GLN A 28 2.67 30.24 -10.51
C GLN A 28 2.53 29.62 -11.89
N GLN A 29 1.29 29.59 -12.40
CA GLN A 29 0.95 29.02 -13.70
C GLN A 29 0.21 30.07 -14.53
N PHE A 30 0.74 30.29 -15.72
CA PHE A 30 0.19 31.19 -16.70
C PHE A 30 -0.08 30.39 -17.98
N LEU A 31 -1.18 30.68 -18.66
CA LEU A 31 -1.47 30.14 -20.00
C LEU A 31 -1.45 31.30 -20.97
N ILE A 32 -0.36 31.39 -21.72
CA ILE A 32 -0.12 32.49 -22.66
C ILE A 32 -0.41 31.98 -24.06
N THR A 33 -1.36 32.61 -24.73
CA THR A 33 -1.69 32.35 -26.15
C THR A 33 -1.45 33.56 -27.04
N ASP A 34 -1.11 34.71 -26.45
CA ASP A 34 -0.84 35.95 -27.16
C ASP A 34 0.57 35.94 -27.78
N ALA A 35 0.62 36.00 -29.11
CA ALA A 35 1.88 36.02 -29.86
C ALA A 35 2.76 37.22 -29.48
N SER A 36 2.17 38.37 -29.14
CA SER A 36 2.93 39.55 -28.74
C SER A 36 3.74 39.34 -27.45
N ILE A 37 3.31 38.42 -26.59
CA ILE A 37 4.03 38.04 -25.37
C ILE A 37 5.00 36.87 -25.64
N LEU A 38 4.60 35.90 -26.45
CA LEU A 38 5.42 34.73 -26.77
C LEU A 38 6.66 35.11 -27.61
N ASP A 39 6.54 36.09 -28.50
CA ASP A 39 7.62 36.54 -29.40
C ASP A 39 8.60 37.52 -28.72
N LEU A 40 8.33 37.94 -27.47
CA LEU A 40 9.25 38.78 -26.71
C LEU A 40 10.59 38.08 -26.45
N ALA A 41 10.55 36.80 -26.07
CA ALA A 41 11.74 36.06 -25.67
C ALA A 41 12.63 35.75 -26.88
N GLN A 42 13.85 36.28 -26.88
CA GLN A 42 14.82 36.06 -27.96
C GLN A 42 15.89 35.07 -27.51
N PHE A 43 15.99 33.96 -28.25
CA PHE A 43 16.96 32.88 -27.98
C PHE A 43 18.22 33.10 -28.81
N THR A 44 19.35 33.29 -28.13
CA THR A 44 20.67 33.45 -28.76
C THR A 44 21.65 32.39 -28.25
N LEU A 45 22.80 32.24 -28.91
CA LEU A 45 23.85 31.32 -28.45
C LEU A 45 24.39 31.68 -27.04
N GLY A 46 24.23 32.93 -26.60
CA GLY A 46 24.66 33.43 -25.30
C GLY A 46 23.58 33.38 -24.20
N GLY A 47 22.35 32.95 -24.51
CA GLY A 47 21.23 32.88 -23.56
C GLY A 47 19.92 33.45 -24.11
N VAL A 48 18.96 33.67 -23.22
CA VAL A 48 17.63 34.21 -23.54
C VAL A 48 17.53 35.67 -23.07
N THR A 49 17.16 36.58 -23.96
CA THR A 49 16.91 38.00 -23.65
C THR A 49 15.42 38.32 -23.79
N ASN A 50 14.97 39.43 -23.19
CA ASN A 50 13.58 39.92 -23.27
C ASN A 50 12.52 38.93 -22.77
N VAL A 51 12.82 38.19 -21.69
CA VAL A 51 11.83 37.32 -21.04
C VAL A 51 10.71 38.19 -20.43
N PRO A 52 9.42 37.85 -20.63
CA PRO A 52 8.31 38.59 -20.04
C PRO A 52 8.43 38.71 -18.51
N THR A 53 8.12 39.89 -17.96
CA THR A 53 8.07 40.10 -16.51
C THR A 53 6.85 39.43 -15.90
N VAL A 54 6.89 39.11 -14.61
CA VAL A 54 5.73 38.53 -13.90
C VAL A 54 4.49 39.40 -14.04
N ASP A 55 4.63 40.73 -13.95
CA ASP A 55 3.53 41.68 -14.12
C ASP A 55 2.85 41.56 -15.49
N ALA A 56 3.64 41.39 -16.56
CA ALA A 56 3.12 41.17 -17.92
C ALA A 56 2.38 39.83 -18.06
N LEU A 57 2.67 38.87 -17.19
CA LEU A 57 2.03 37.55 -17.18
C LEU A 57 0.77 37.48 -16.30
N THR A 58 0.57 38.42 -15.38
CA THR A 58 -0.54 38.38 -14.39
C THR A 58 -1.93 38.27 -15.03
N SER A 59 -2.16 38.92 -16.18
CA SER A 59 -3.42 38.85 -16.93
C SER A 59 -3.71 37.46 -17.51
N PHE A 60 -2.69 36.61 -17.64
CA PHE A 60 -2.77 35.24 -18.15
C PHE A 60 -2.79 34.19 -17.03
N SER A 61 -2.88 34.63 -15.76
CA SER A 61 -2.89 33.76 -14.59
C SER A 61 -4.02 32.75 -14.67
N GLN A 62 -3.67 31.49 -14.43
CA GLN A 62 -4.65 30.41 -14.33
C GLN A 62 -5.09 30.23 -12.88
N PRO A 63 -6.32 29.72 -12.64
CA PRO A 63 -6.72 29.27 -11.31
C PRO A 63 -5.71 28.27 -10.75
N GLN A 64 -5.22 28.52 -9.54
CA GLN A 64 -4.22 27.68 -8.89
C GLN A 64 -4.80 26.96 -7.68
N THR A 65 -4.34 25.74 -7.47
CA THR A 65 -4.57 25.02 -6.22
C THR A 65 -3.45 25.36 -5.24
N THR A 66 -3.80 26.05 -4.17
CA THR A 66 -2.87 26.37 -3.08
C THR A 66 -2.78 25.19 -2.12
N ARG A 67 -1.57 24.82 -1.69
CA ARG A 67 -1.35 23.82 -0.65
C ARG A 67 -0.76 24.44 0.61
N LEU A 68 -1.31 24.07 1.75
CA LEU A 68 -0.93 24.60 3.06
C LEU A 68 -0.68 23.46 4.05
N LEU A 69 0.09 23.74 5.10
CA LEU A 69 0.16 22.91 6.30
C LEU A 69 -0.74 23.58 7.35
N ALA A 70 -1.45 22.79 8.15
CA ALA A 70 -2.14 23.32 9.31
C ALA A 70 -1.14 23.83 10.36
N ASP A 71 -1.49 24.91 11.06
CA ASP A 71 -0.62 25.51 12.07
C ASP A 71 -0.43 24.59 13.29
N ASP A 72 -1.41 23.72 13.56
CA ASP A 72 -1.42 22.73 14.63
C ASP A 72 -1.03 21.33 14.16
N LEU A 73 -0.35 21.22 13.01
CA LEU A 73 0.03 19.94 12.43
C LEU A 73 0.99 19.16 13.35
N GLN A 74 0.59 17.94 13.69
CA GLN A 74 1.32 17.05 14.59
C GLN A 74 1.79 15.78 13.86
N ALA A 75 2.90 15.24 14.34
CA ALA A 75 3.40 13.96 13.85
C ALA A 75 2.41 12.83 14.16
N PRO A 76 2.00 12.02 13.17
CA PRO A 76 1.20 10.84 13.41
C PRO A 76 1.89 9.90 14.40
N TYR A 77 1.12 9.23 15.25
CA TYR A 77 1.68 8.18 16.10
C TYR A 77 0.70 7.02 16.28
N THR A 78 1.25 5.84 16.55
CA THR A 78 0.51 4.61 16.80
C THR A 78 0.83 4.08 18.19
N ILE A 79 -0.22 3.90 18.99
CA ILE A 79 -0.17 3.16 20.25
C ILE A 79 -0.48 1.71 19.93
N GLN A 80 0.46 0.80 20.23
CA GLN A 80 0.32 -0.61 19.90
C GLN A 80 0.55 -1.50 21.13
N SER A 81 -0.37 -2.43 21.33
CA SER A 81 -0.30 -3.49 22.33
C SER A 81 -0.26 -4.84 21.62
N SER A 82 0.51 -5.78 22.15
CA SER A 82 0.59 -7.14 21.61
C SER A 82 0.66 -8.19 22.71
N LEU A 83 0.00 -9.32 22.46
CA LEU A 83 0.08 -10.52 23.29
C LEU A 83 0.34 -11.71 22.38
N SER A 84 1.35 -12.51 22.71
CA SER A 84 1.79 -13.65 21.91
C SER A 84 2.01 -14.88 22.78
N VAL A 85 1.40 -15.99 22.37
CA VAL A 85 1.61 -17.32 22.93
C VAL A 85 2.27 -18.17 21.87
N GLU A 86 3.33 -18.87 22.25
CA GLU A 86 4.07 -19.76 21.38
C GLU A 86 4.22 -21.09 22.09
N ARG A 87 3.98 -22.19 21.38
CA ARG A 87 4.04 -23.53 21.92
C ARG A 87 4.61 -24.49 20.90
N GLN A 88 5.59 -25.29 21.34
CA GLN A 88 6.02 -26.46 20.60
C GLN A 88 4.95 -27.55 20.70
N LEU A 89 4.56 -28.08 19.55
CA LEU A 89 3.63 -29.19 19.37
C LEU A 89 4.41 -30.45 18.98
N PRO A 90 3.77 -31.63 18.97
CA PRO A 90 4.40 -32.85 18.48
C PRO A 90 4.97 -32.69 17.07
N TYR A 91 5.93 -33.55 16.71
CA TYR A 91 6.57 -33.57 15.39
C TYR A 91 7.34 -32.27 15.03
N ASN A 92 7.95 -31.62 16.03
CA ASN A 92 8.76 -30.40 15.86
C ASN A 92 8.02 -29.23 15.20
N PHE A 93 6.69 -29.20 15.33
CA PHE A 93 5.91 -28.01 15.01
C PHE A 93 6.04 -27.00 16.14
N THR A 94 6.19 -25.73 15.79
CA THR A 94 5.98 -24.62 16.73
C THR A 94 4.82 -23.80 16.20
N PHE A 95 3.81 -23.66 17.05
CA PHE A 95 2.65 -22.85 16.77
C PHE A 95 2.75 -21.56 17.57
N SER A 96 2.39 -20.44 16.94
CA SER A 96 2.29 -19.14 17.59
C SER A 96 0.94 -18.51 17.31
N ALA A 97 0.31 -17.95 18.33
CA ALA A 97 -0.86 -17.08 18.20
C ALA A 97 -0.51 -15.71 18.78
N THR A 98 -0.67 -14.67 17.99
CA THR A 98 -0.36 -13.29 18.37
C THR A 98 -1.56 -12.40 18.11
N TYR A 99 -2.03 -11.71 19.14
CA TYR A 99 -3.01 -10.64 19.04
C TYR A 99 -2.29 -9.29 19.10
N ILE A 100 -2.67 -8.38 18.21
CA ILE A 100 -2.20 -7.00 18.16
C ILE A 100 -3.40 -6.08 18.16
N ASN A 101 -3.39 -5.09 19.05
CA ASN A 101 -4.29 -3.95 19.02
C ASN A 101 -3.47 -2.70 18.71
N ALA A 102 -3.93 -1.89 17.78
CA ALA A 102 -3.29 -0.63 17.41
C ALA A 102 -4.31 0.50 17.30
N ARG A 103 -3.95 1.65 17.84
CA ARG A 103 -4.68 2.91 17.69
C ARG A 103 -3.70 3.96 17.18
N ALA A 104 -3.92 4.42 15.96
CA ALA A 104 -3.18 5.53 15.39
C ALA A 104 -3.98 6.83 15.51
N LEU A 105 -3.30 7.90 15.87
CA LEU A 105 -3.83 9.24 16.05
C LEU A 105 -2.97 10.23 15.28
N HIS A 106 -3.52 11.41 15.04
CA HIS A 106 -2.89 12.45 14.22
C HIS A 106 -2.51 11.98 12.81
N LEU A 107 -3.26 11.01 12.27
CA LEU A 107 -3.05 10.58 10.90
C LEU A 107 -3.33 11.75 9.96
N LEU A 108 -2.51 11.84 8.92
CA LEU A 108 -2.62 12.93 7.97
C LEU A 108 -3.86 12.77 7.08
N ARG A 109 -4.47 13.89 6.72
CA ARG A 109 -5.47 14.03 5.66
C ARG A 109 -5.35 15.41 5.01
N SER A 110 -6.09 15.64 3.93
CA SER A 110 -6.26 16.98 3.35
C SER A 110 -7.71 17.42 3.43
N ARG A 111 -7.94 18.73 3.57
CA ARG A 111 -9.25 19.35 3.37
C ARG A 111 -9.15 20.54 2.43
N ASN A 112 -10.18 20.77 1.63
CA ASN A 112 -10.35 22.04 0.95
C ASN A 112 -10.96 23.05 1.93
N ILE A 113 -10.12 23.84 2.59
CA ILE A 113 -10.56 24.79 3.63
C ILE A 113 -11.35 25.97 3.06
N ASN A 114 -11.35 26.12 1.74
CA ASN A 114 -12.11 27.11 1.01
C ASN A 114 -13.19 26.47 0.13
N ALA A 115 -13.67 25.27 0.46
CA ALA A 115 -14.82 24.69 -0.22
C ALA A 115 -16.07 25.59 -0.06
N PRO A 116 -17.05 25.54 -0.97
CA PRO A 116 -18.33 26.24 -0.78
C PRO A 116 -18.99 25.96 0.57
N LEU A 117 -19.53 26.98 1.23
CA LEU A 117 -20.27 26.81 2.47
C LEU A 117 -21.54 25.96 2.21
N PRO A 118 -21.83 24.95 3.05
CA PRO A 118 -23.02 24.12 2.89
C PRO A 118 -24.29 24.97 2.86
N GLY A 119 -25.17 24.73 1.88
CA GLY A 119 -26.42 25.47 1.69
C GLY A 119 -26.28 26.83 0.98
N SER A 120 -25.07 27.30 0.67
CA SER A 120 -24.86 28.56 -0.07
C SER A 120 -24.84 28.41 -1.60
N ILE A 121 -24.78 27.18 -2.10
CA ILE A 121 -24.60 26.88 -3.53
C ILE A 121 -25.91 27.13 -4.27
N VAL A 122 -25.85 28.01 -5.27
CA VAL A 122 -26.94 28.26 -6.22
C VAL A 122 -26.56 27.66 -7.57
N ARG A 123 -27.45 26.84 -8.13
CA ARG A 123 -27.23 26.16 -9.42
C ARG A 123 -28.20 26.65 -10.50
N ASP A 124 -27.76 26.63 -11.76
CA ASP A 124 -28.61 26.90 -12.92
C ASP A 124 -29.51 25.69 -13.27
N ALA A 125 -30.37 25.86 -14.27
CA ALA A 125 -31.21 24.78 -14.80
C ALA A 125 -30.43 23.57 -15.36
N ASN A 126 -29.13 23.75 -15.65
CA ASN A 126 -28.21 22.72 -16.11
C ASN A 126 -27.34 22.15 -14.97
N ASN A 127 -27.69 22.44 -13.72
CA ASN A 127 -26.98 22.00 -12.51
C ASN A 127 -25.54 22.55 -12.35
N ARG A 128 -25.17 23.61 -13.07
CA ARG A 128 -23.89 24.31 -12.92
C ARG A 128 -23.95 25.27 -11.74
N ILE A 129 -22.87 25.38 -10.97
CA ILE A 129 -22.77 26.36 -9.88
C ILE A 129 -22.66 27.76 -10.49
N ILE A 130 -23.61 28.64 -10.18
CA ILE A 130 -23.59 30.06 -10.60
C ILE A 130 -22.98 30.92 -9.50
N SER A 131 -23.28 30.61 -8.25
CA SER A 131 -22.72 31.29 -7.09
C SER A 131 -22.64 30.36 -5.89
N ALA A 132 -21.69 30.65 -5.00
CA ALA A 132 -21.56 30.03 -3.70
C ALA A 132 -20.82 30.99 -2.76
N ALA A 133 -21.03 30.85 -1.46
CA ALA A 133 -20.25 31.58 -0.46
C ALA A 133 -19.00 30.77 -0.12
N PHE A 134 -17.84 31.42 -0.12
CA PHE A 134 -16.54 30.81 0.15
C PHE A 134 -15.96 31.38 1.45
N PRO A 135 -15.37 30.56 2.34
CA PRO A 135 -14.76 31.04 3.59
C PRO A 135 -13.70 32.13 3.40
N LEU A 136 -12.93 32.09 2.31
CA LEU A 136 -11.91 33.09 1.97
C LEU A 136 -12.41 34.18 1.02
N GLY A 137 -13.73 34.31 0.85
CA GLY A 137 -14.38 35.39 0.10
C GLY A 137 -14.42 35.21 -1.43
N ALA A 138 -13.61 34.32 -2.00
CA ALA A 138 -13.58 34.05 -3.44
C ALA A 138 -13.39 32.55 -3.73
N PRO A 139 -13.83 32.07 -4.92
CA PRO A 139 -13.58 30.70 -5.34
C PRO A 139 -12.08 30.41 -5.49
N GLY A 140 -11.66 29.23 -5.07
CA GLY A 140 -10.27 28.78 -5.19
C GLY A 140 -10.01 27.56 -4.32
N ASN A 141 -9.13 26.68 -4.77
CA ASN A 141 -8.80 25.45 -4.05
C ASN A 141 -7.66 25.69 -3.07
N PHE A 142 -7.95 25.61 -1.78
CA PHE A 142 -6.96 25.72 -0.70
C PHE A 142 -6.92 24.39 0.05
N TYR A 143 -6.00 23.53 -0.35
CA TYR A 143 -5.84 22.21 0.23
C TYR A 143 -4.88 22.27 1.41
N GLN A 144 -5.41 22.14 2.62
CA GLN A 144 -4.63 22.13 3.84
C GLN A 144 -4.37 20.68 4.29
N TYR A 145 -3.11 20.32 4.45
CA TYR A 145 -2.71 19.11 5.15
C TYR A 145 -2.91 19.30 6.64
N GLU A 146 -3.61 18.36 7.26
CA GLU A 146 -3.91 18.37 8.70
C GLU A 146 -3.68 16.98 9.31
N SER A 147 -3.54 16.95 10.63
CA SER A 147 -3.28 15.74 11.42
C SER A 147 -4.45 15.42 12.34
N SER A 148 -5.64 15.33 11.77
CA SER A 148 -6.93 15.12 12.46
C SER A 148 -7.47 13.69 12.30
N GLY A 149 -6.73 12.83 11.60
CA GLY A 149 -7.09 11.45 11.29
C GLY A 149 -6.84 10.44 12.39
N ARG A 150 -7.59 9.34 12.34
CA ARG A 150 -7.43 8.21 13.27
C ARG A 150 -7.61 6.86 12.59
N LEU A 151 -7.00 5.84 13.18
CA LEU A 151 -7.15 4.44 12.77
C LEU A 151 -7.21 3.54 13.99
N ASN A 152 -8.10 2.55 13.95
CA ASN A 152 -8.15 1.48 14.92
C ASN A 152 -8.01 0.14 14.20
N GLN A 153 -7.10 -0.69 14.70
CA GLN A 153 -6.80 -1.99 14.12
C GLN A 153 -6.73 -3.07 15.20
N ASN A 154 -7.34 -4.21 14.89
CA ASN A 154 -7.22 -5.44 15.66
C ASN A 154 -6.76 -6.54 14.71
N GLN A 155 -5.65 -7.20 15.05
CA GLN A 155 -5.06 -8.25 14.23
C GLN A 155 -4.83 -9.51 15.05
N LEU A 156 -5.25 -10.65 14.51
CA LEU A 156 -4.89 -11.97 15.01
C LEU A 156 -3.99 -12.63 13.99
N ILE A 157 -2.82 -13.09 14.44
CA ILE A 157 -1.81 -13.72 13.61
C ILE A 157 -1.54 -15.10 14.17
N PHE A 158 -1.73 -16.10 13.32
CA PHE A 158 -1.37 -17.48 13.58
C PHE A 158 -0.15 -17.81 12.74
N GLY A 159 0.85 -18.40 13.38
CA GLY A 159 2.07 -18.85 12.76
C GLY A 159 2.26 -20.32 13.03
N VAL A 160 2.69 -21.06 12.02
CA VAL A 160 3.15 -22.43 12.15
C VAL A 160 4.52 -22.50 11.51
N GLN A 161 5.48 -23.05 12.24
CA GLN A 161 6.79 -23.37 11.69
C GLN A 161 7.12 -24.82 12.04
N ASN A 162 7.75 -25.50 11.11
CA ASN A 162 8.16 -26.87 11.32
C ASN A 162 9.58 -27.08 10.79
N ARG A 163 10.37 -27.76 11.62
CA ARG A 163 11.70 -28.26 11.29
C ARG A 163 11.75 -29.75 11.62
N LEU A 164 10.86 -30.54 11.01
CA LEU A 164 10.69 -31.97 11.30
C LEU A 164 12.02 -32.70 11.18
N ASN A 165 12.72 -32.48 10.08
CA ASN A 165 14.05 -33.00 9.79
C ASN A 165 14.76 -32.10 8.77
N ARG A 166 15.98 -32.47 8.36
CA ARG A 166 16.78 -31.73 7.36
C ARG A 166 16.08 -31.65 5.99
N ASN A 167 15.10 -32.52 5.73
CA ASN A 167 14.45 -32.67 4.43
C ASN A 167 13.09 -31.98 4.34
N PHE A 168 12.53 -31.51 5.45
CA PHE A 168 11.21 -30.90 5.47
C PHE A 168 11.19 -29.70 6.40
N THR A 169 11.06 -28.53 5.78
CA THR A 169 10.84 -27.26 6.48
C THR A 169 9.65 -26.55 5.88
N ILE A 170 8.72 -26.14 6.73
CA ILE A 170 7.55 -25.38 6.29
C ILE A 170 7.27 -24.26 7.29
N PHE A 171 6.87 -23.12 6.76
CA PHE A 171 6.43 -21.95 7.48
C PHE A 171 5.08 -21.53 6.90
N GLY A 172 4.09 -21.38 7.76
CA GLY A 172 2.78 -20.86 7.42
C GLY A 172 2.43 -19.70 8.33
N ARG A 173 1.80 -18.68 7.78
CA ARG A 173 1.23 -17.57 8.53
C ARG A 173 -0.16 -17.26 8.01
N TYR A 174 -1.10 -17.17 8.92
CA TYR A 174 -2.43 -16.66 8.66
C TYR A 174 -2.65 -15.42 9.52
N SER A 175 -3.21 -14.36 8.96
CA SER A 175 -3.61 -13.18 9.71
C SER A 175 -5.05 -12.81 9.39
N PHE A 176 -5.84 -12.63 10.43
CA PHE A 176 -7.12 -11.95 10.41
C PHE A 176 -6.92 -10.50 10.84
N ASN A 177 -7.43 -9.55 10.07
CA ASN A 177 -7.30 -8.12 10.38
C ASN A 177 -8.64 -7.40 10.33
N ASN A 178 -8.89 -6.54 11.31
CA ASN A 178 -10.02 -5.63 11.31
C ASN A 178 -9.49 -4.23 11.56
N ALA A 179 -9.46 -3.42 10.51
CA ALA A 179 -8.97 -2.05 10.57
C ALA A 179 -10.02 -1.07 10.05
N ARG A 180 -10.20 0.01 10.80
CA ARG A 180 -11.07 1.13 10.46
C ARG A 180 -10.31 2.44 10.55
N SER A 181 -10.60 3.36 9.64
CA SER A 181 -9.97 4.67 9.59
C SER A 181 -10.86 5.66 8.84
N ASP A 182 -10.67 6.94 9.12
CA ASP A 182 -11.30 8.07 8.43
C ASP A 182 -10.36 8.79 7.45
N THR A 183 -9.18 8.23 7.18
CA THR A 183 -8.23 8.73 6.18
C THR A 183 -7.38 7.58 5.64
N ASP A 184 -6.86 7.70 4.41
CA ASP A 184 -5.79 6.82 3.89
C ASP A 184 -4.45 7.58 3.76
N GLY A 185 -4.32 8.75 4.39
CA GLY A 185 -3.10 9.55 4.45
C GLY A 185 -3.28 10.97 3.90
N ALA A 186 -2.17 11.70 3.79
CA ALA A 186 -2.16 13.14 3.53
C ALA A 186 -2.95 13.59 2.29
N ASN A 187 -3.07 12.78 1.24
CA ASN A 187 -3.82 13.13 0.03
C ASN A 187 -5.28 12.60 0.03
N SER A 188 -5.77 12.12 1.17
CA SER A 188 -7.17 11.72 1.32
C SER A 188 -8.00 12.92 1.72
N PHE A 189 -9.07 13.17 0.97
CA PHE A 189 -10.05 14.20 1.26
C PHE A 189 -11.33 13.56 1.78
N PRO A 190 -11.95 14.13 2.83
CA PRO A 190 -13.32 13.75 3.21
C PRO A 190 -14.30 14.15 2.09
N VAL A 191 -15.48 13.53 2.08
CA VAL A 191 -16.59 13.94 1.19
C VAL A 191 -17.21 15.24 1.65
N ASN A 192 -17.15 15.53 2.95
CA ASN A 192 -17.59 16.79 3.51
C ASN A 192 -16.40 17.50 4.17
N GLN A 193 -16.03 18.66 3.63
CA GLN A 193 -14.88 19.45 4.10
C GLN A 193 -15.11 20.11 5.47
N TYR A 194 -16.34 20.09 5.98
CA TYR A 194 -16.76 20.71 7.24
C TYR A 194 -17.10 19.69 8.33
N ASP A 195 -17.60 18.50 7.96
CA ASP A 195 -17.92 17.41 8.89
C ASP A 195 -17.32 16.08 8.43
N VAL A 196 -16.31 15.62 9.17
CA VAL A 196 -15.59 14.38 8.92
C VAL A 196 -16.17 13.17 9.67
N SER A 197 -17.25 13.34 10.43
CA SER A 197 -17.83 12.29 11.28
C SER A 197 -18.25 11.04 10.48
N THR A 198 -18.62 11.23 9.21
CA THR A 198 -19.10 10.17 8.29
C THR A 198 -17.98 9.48 7.50
N GLU A 199 -16.71 9.87 7.71
CA GLU A 199 -15.56 9.29 7.01
C GLU A 199 -15.05 8.00 7.66
N TYR A 200 -15.42 7.74 8.91
CA TYR A 200 -14.90 6.59 9.64
C TYR A 200 -15.46 5.27 9.09
N GLY A 201 -14.66 4.60 8.27
CA GLY A 201 -15.03 3.38 7.55
C GLY A 201 -13.95 2.31 7.61
N ARG A 202 -13.97 1.38 6.65
CA ARG A 202 -12.89 0.38 6.52
C ARG A 202 -11.61 1.11 6.11
N ALA A 203 -10.48 0.77 6.70
CA ALA A 203 -9.18 1.30 6.24
C ALA A 203 -8.96 0.90 4.77
N GLY A 204 -8.51 1.83 3.93
CA GLY A 204 -8.55 1.67 2.48
C GLY A 204 -7.45 0.83 1.86
N GLY A 205 -7.55 0.68 0.52
CA GLY A 205 -6.75 -0.23 -0.29
C GLY A 205 -5.26 0.14 -0.38
N ASN A 206 -4.91 1.42 -0.29
CA ASN A 206 -3.54 1.91 -0.48
C ASN A 206 -2.56 1.39 0.58
N SER A 207 -3.05 0.98 1.74
CA SER A 207 -2.21 0.52 2.85
C SER A 207 -2.24 -0.99 3.05
N PHE A 208 -3.00 -1.78 2.28
CA PHE A 208 -3.24 -3.23 2.48
C PHE A 208 -3.76 -3.65 3.86
N ILE A 209 -3.83 -2.72 4.83
CA ILE A 209 -4.31 -2.93 6.19
C ILE A 209 -5.82 -3.24 6.16
N GLY A 210 -6.56 -2.82 5.12
CA GLY A 210 -7.97 -3.17 4.94
C GLY A 210 -8.26 -4.65 4.65
N VAL A 211 -7.25 -5.47 4.30
CA VAL A 211 -7.44 -6.89 3.93
C VAL A 211 -7.81 -7.72 5.16
N ARG A 212 -8.95 -8.40 5.10
CA ARG A 212 -9.50 -9.16 6.23
C ARG A 212 -8.74 -10.44 6.54
N HIS A 213 -8.46 -11.24 5.52
CA HIS A 213 -7.81 -12.55 5.64
C HIS A 213 -6.58 -12.56 4.76
N ARG A 214 -5.44 -12.97 5.31
CA ARG A 214 -4.20 -13.15 4.55
C ARG A 214 -3.47 -14.38 5.01
N PHE A 215 -3.06 -15.20 4.06
CA PHE A 215 -2.35 -16.44 4.27
C PHE A 215 -1.08 -16.44 3.43
N THR A 216 0.00 -16.94 4.01
CA THR A 216 1.26 -17.17 3.31
C THR A 216 1.84 -18.49 3.79
N LEU A 217 2.28 -19.31 2.85
CA LEU A 217 2.97 -20.57 3.11
C LEU A 217 4.25 -20.59 2.30
N ALA A 218 5.35 -20.97 2.93
CA ALA A 218 6.65 -21.12 2.30
C ALA A 218 7.34 -22.36 2.87
N GLY A 219 8.19 -23.02 2.08
CA GLY A 219 8.94 -24.16 2.61
C GLY A 219 10.04 -24.66 1.70
N THR A 220 10.76 -25.67 2.19
CA THR A 220 11.68 -26.50 1.43
C THR A 220 11.38 -27.96 1.74
N ILE A 221 11.16 -28.74 0.69
CA ILE A 221 10.92 -30.18 0.76
C ILE A 221 11.98 -30.87 -0.11
N ASN A 222 12.91 -31.59 0.51
CA ASN A 222 13.83 -32.49 -0.18
C ASN A 222 13.08 -33.81 -0.40
N ALA A 223 12.56 -33.98 -1.62
CA ALA A 223 11.90 -35.18 -2.07
C ALA A 223 12.95 -36.27 -2.43
N PRO A 224 12.51 -37.53 -2.59
CA PRO A 224 13.39 -38.60 -3.08
C PRO A 224 14.12 -38.25 -4.37
N TRP A 225 15.22 -38.96 -4.63
CA TRP A 225 16.06 -38.79 -5.83
C TRP A 225 16.75 -37.43 -5.98
N GLY A 226 17.00 -36.74 -4.87
CA GLY A 226 17.74 -35.46 -4.86
C GLY A 226 16.96 -34.29 -5.46
N VAL A 227 15.62 -34.39 -5.51
CA VAL A 227 14.77 -33.30 -5.99
C VAL A 227 14.38 -32.42 -4.81
N ARG A 228 14.58 -31.12 -4.94
CA ARG A 228 14.18 -30.11 -3.96
C ARG A 228 13.01 -29.28 -4.48
N LEU A 229 11.94 -29.21 -3.69
CA LEU A 229 10.75 -28.41 -3.94
C LEU A 229 10.73 -27.22 -2.99
N ASN A 230 10.38 -26.04 -3.50
CA ASN A 230 10.23 -24.82 -2.72
C ASN A 230 8.85 -24.21 -3.05
N PRO A 231 7.79 -24.61 -2.33
CA PRO A 231 6.47 -24.02 -2.50
C PRO A 231 6.41 -22.64 -1.86
N PHE A 232 5.66 -21.74 -2.49
CA PHE A 232 5.34 -20.41 -1.96
C PHE A 232 3.92 -20.02 -2.36
N VAL A 233 2.99 -20.06 -1.41
CA VAL A 233 1.57 -19.80 -1.62
C VAL A 233 1.20 -18.50 -0.92
N ILE A 234 0.43 -17.66 -1.58
CA ILE A 234 -0.19 -16.48 -1.00
C ILE A 234 -1.68 -16.54 -1.31
N ALA A 235 -2.50 -16.31 -0.29
CA ALA A 235 -3.94 -16.10 -0.45
C ALA A 235 -4.39 -14.90 0.37
N SER A 236 -5.31 -14.09 -0.13
CA SER A 236 -5.98 -13.08 0.67
C SER A 236 -7.39 -12.78 0.19
N SER A 237 -8.25 -12.36 1.13
CA SER A 237 -9.53 -11.76 0.79
C SER A 237 -9.34 -10.45 0.04
N GLY A 238 -10.38 -9.99 -0.65
CA GLY A 238 -10.31 -8.74 -1.39
C GLY A 238 -10.11 -7.49 -0.53
N GLN A 239 -9.56 -6.46 -1.17
CA GLN A 239 -9.33 -5.17 -0.55
C GLN A 239 -10.62 -4.35 -0.50
N PRO A 240 -10.84 -3.58 0.58
CA PRO A 240 -11.87 -2.55 0.59
C PRO A 240 -11.59 -1.51 -0.50
N PHE A 241 -12.61 -1.05 -1.20
CA PHE A 241 -12.51 0.08 -2.14
C PHE A 241 -13.69 1.03 -1.96
N ASN A 242 -13.46 2.31 -2.29
CA ASN A 242 -14.48 3.34 -2.15
C ASN A 242 -15.43 3.35 -3.35
N ILE A 243 -16.72 3.52 -3.10
CA ILE A 243 -17.73 3.70 -4.15
C ILE A 243 -18.10 5.18 -4.16
N THR A 244 -17.99 5.82 -5.31
CA THR A 244 -18.21 7.26 -5.51
C THR A 244 -19.23 7.47 -6.63
N THR A 245 -19.88 8.63 -6.63
CA THR A 245 -20.84 9.02 -7.68
C THR A 245 -20.14 9.51 -8.95
N GLY A 246 -18.86 9.88 -8.85
CA GLY A 246 -18.09 10.51 -9.93
C GLY A 246 -18.51 11.95 -10.23
N ARG A 247 -19.33 12.54 -9.35
CA ARG A 247 -19.85 13.91 -9.47
C ARG A 247 -19.33 14.75 -8.32
N ASP A 248 -19.36 16.05 -8.53
CA ASP A 248 -19.10 17.07 -7.52
C ASP A 248 -20.42 17.79 -7.18
N THR A 249 -21.14 17.23 -6.22
CA THR A 249 -22.45 17.70 -5.76
C THR A 249 -22.32 18.80 -4.69
N ASN A 250 -21.20 18.83 -3.96
CA ASN A 250 -20.92 19.80 -2.91
C ASN A 250 -20.09 21.01 -3.40
N GLY A 251 -19.66 21.02 -4.67
CA GLY A 251 -18.96 22.12 -5.33
C GLY A 251 -17.51 22.33 -4.87
N ASP A 252 -16.92 21.38 -4.15
CA ASP A 252 -15.58 21.50 -3.59
C ASP A 252 -14.46 21.14 -4.60
N THR A 253 -14.84 20.80 -5.83
CA THR A 253 -14.00 20.34 -6.95
C THR A 253 -13.35 18.96 -6.76
N LEU A 254 -13.76 18.22 -5.73
CA LEU A 254 -13.31 16.87 -5.44
C LEU A 254 -14.42 15.89 -5.83
N PHE A 255 -14.12 15.01 -6.78
CA PHE A 255 -15.09 14.03 -7.30
C PHE A 255 -15.14 12.75 -6.44
N ASN A 256 -15.06 12.91 -5.12
CA ASN A 256 -15.03 11.80 -4.15
C ASN A 256 -16.39 11.54 -3.48
N ASP A 257 -17.44 12.27 -3.87
CA ASP A 257 -18.79 12.14 -3.33
C ASP A 257 -19.28 10.69 -3.32
N ARG A 258 -19.85 10.28 -2.20
CA ARG A 258 -20.38 8.92 -1.99
C ARG A 258 -21.90 8.92 -2.17
N PRO A 259 -22.49 7.88 -2.78
CA PRO A 259 -23.95 7.74 -2.83
C PRO A 259 -24.52 7.39 -1.45
N ALA A 260 -25.84 7.47 -1.31
CA ALA A 260 -26.54 6.88 -0.17
C ALA A 260 -27.08 5.48 -0.47
N PHE A 261 -27.46 4.76 0.58
CA PHE A 261 -28.30 3.57 0.42
C PHE A 261 -29.66 3.99 -0.17
N ALA A 262 -30.10 3.34 -1.24
CA ALA A 262 -31.42 3.59 -1.80
C ALA A 262 -32.51 3.16 -0.81
N THR A 263 -33.38 4.08 -0.42
CA THR A 263 -34.56 3.78 0.43
C THR A 263 -35.72 3.23 -0.39
N ASP A 264 -35.78 3.61 -1.67
CA ASP A 264 -36.71 3.10 -2.66
C ASP A 264 -35.93 2.70 -3.93
N PRO A 265 -35.80 1.40 -4.22
CA PRO A 265 -35.11 0.92 -5.43
C PRO A 265 -35.75 1.37 -6.75
N SER A 266 -37.01 1.80 -6.73
CA SER A 266 -37.74 2.27 -7.91
C SER A 266 -37.57 3.76 -8.20
N LYS A 267 -36.94 4.52 -7.27
CA LYS A 267 -36.65 5.94 -7.45
C LYS A 267 -35.81 6.14 -8.72
N PRO A 268 -36.22 7.03 -9.64
CA PRO A 268 -35.43 7.35 -10.82
C PRO A 268 -33.99 7.77 -10.48
N GLY A 269 -33.03 7.15 -11.16
CA GLY A 269 -31.60 7.42 -10.97
C GLY A 269 -30.91 6.55 -9.91
N VAL A 270 -31.63 5.69 -9.19
CA VAL A 270 -31.01 4.66 -8.35
C VAL A 270 -30.24 3.67 -9.22
N VAL A 271 -29.03 3.33 -8.78
CA VAL A 271 -28.13 2.40 -9.45
C VAL A 271 -28.06 1.11 -8.64
N THR A 272 -28.61 0.03 -9.19
CA THR A 272 -28.53 -1.30 -8.58
C THR A 272 -27.24 -2.00 -9.02
N THR A 273 -26.45 -2.44 -8.05
CA THR A 273 -25.14 -3.03 -8.26
C THR A 273 -24.98 -4.32 -7.46
N PRO A 274 -23.96 -5.15 -7.73
CA PRO A 274 -23.63 -6.29 -6.87
C PRO A 274 -23.31 -5.92 -5.42
N PHE A 275 -22.97 -4.65 -5.16
CA PHE A 275 -22.67 -4.14 -3.82
C PHE A 275 -23.90 -3.56 -3.10
N GLY A 276 -25.04 -3.43 -3.79
CA GLY A 276 -26.27 -2.85 -3.26
C GLY A 276 -26.93 -1.86 -4.23
N ALA A 277 -28.13 -1.41 -3.86
CA ALA A 277 -28.84 -0.33 -4.54
C ALA A 277 -28.43 1.02 -3.94
N PHE A 278 -27.95 1.92 -4.79
CA PHE A 278 -27.38 3.20 -4.37
C PHE A 278 -28.12 4.36 -5.02
N ASP A 279 -28.34 5.39 -4.23
CA ASP A 279 -28.85 6.67 -4.69
C ASP A 279 -27.69 7.66 -4.86
N PRO A 280 -27.29 7.98 -6.11
CA PRO A 280 -26.21 8.92 -6.37
C PRO A 280 -26.60 10.38 -6.14
N ASN A 281 -27.89 10.68 -5.94
CA ASN A 281 -28.38 12.04 -5.64
C ASN A 281 -29.23 11.98 -4.35
N PRO A 282 -28.57 11.76 -3.20
CA PRO A 282 -29.25 11.57 -1.93
C PRO A 282 -30.06 12.80 -1.56
N THR A 283 -31.27 12.60 -1.03
CA THR A 283 -32.02 13.69 -0.40
C THR A 283 -31.42 14.01 0.97
N THR A 284 -31.62 15.24 1.45
CA THR A 284 -31.17 15.66 2.79
C THR A 284 -31.57 14.64 3.87
N GLY A 285 -30.59 14.19 4.66
CA GLY A 285 -30.80 13.21 5.74
C GLY A 285 -30.69 11.74 5.34
N GLN A 286 -30.57 11.42 4.06
CA GLN A 286 -30.34 10.03 3.61
C GLN A 286 -28.92 9.58 4.00
N ALA A 287 -28.81 8.35 4.51
CA ALA A 287 -27.54 7.83 5.00
C ALA A 287 -26.58 7.48 3.85
N LEU A 288 -25.49 8.24 3.72
CA LEU A 288 -24.38 7.94 2.81
C LEU A 288 -23.75 6.57 3.12
N ILE A 289 -23.29 5.87 2.09
CA ILE A 289 -22.52 4.66 2.31
C ILE A 289 -21.19 4.99 3.03
N PRO A 290 -20.72 4.14 3.95
CA PRO A 290 -19.43 4.36 4.60
C PRO A 290 -18.25 4.34 3.63
N ARG A 291 -17.14 4.93 4.08
CA ARG A 291 -15.89 4.94 3.32
C ARG A 291 -15.39 3.51 3.11
N ASN A 292 -14.93 3.22 1.90
CA ASN A 292 -14.44 1.91 1.51
C ASN A 292 -15.47 0.76 1.71
N PHE A 293 -16.74 1.04 1.37
CA PHE A 293 -17.83 0.08 1.52
C PHE A 293 -17.65 -1.18 0.66
N GLY A 294 -17.22 -1.03 -0.60
CA GLY A 294 -17.06 -2.13 -1.55
C GLY A 294 -15.94 -3.10 -1.15
N THR A 295 -16.03 -4.35 -1.60
CA THR A 295 -14.96 -5.36 -1.45
C THR A 295 -14.56 -5.87 -2.82
N GLY A 296 -13.28 -5.73 -3.16
CA GLY A 296 -12.73 -6.19 -4.43
C GLY A 296 -12.54 -7.72 -4.49
N PRO A 297 -11.99 -8.23 -5.60
CA PRO A 297 -11.67 -9.64 -5.79
C PRO A 297 -10.63 -10.16 -4.79
N SER A 298 -10.68 -11.46 -4.50
CA SER A 298 -9.65 -12.14 -3.73
C SER A 298 -8.35 -12.29 -4.54
N PHE A 299 -7.26 -12.54 -3.82
CA PHE A 299 -5.95 -12.82 -4.43
C PHE A 299 -5.52 -14.23 -4.05
N PHE A 300 -5.03 -14.99 -5.03
CA PHE A 300 -4.48 -16.32 -4.82
C PHE A 300 -3.40 -16.63 -5.85
N THR A 301 -2.22 -17.00 -5.38
CA THR A 301 -1.13 -17.47 -6.22
C THR A 301 -0.36 -18.59 -5.55
N THR A 302 0.09 -19.54 -6.37
CA THR A 302 0.96 -20.64 -5.96
C THR A 302 2.20 -20.59 -6.82
N ASN A 303 3.33 -20.25 -6.21
CA ASN A 303 4.63 -20.32 -6.85
C ASN A 303 5.34 -21.61 -6.39
N LEU A 304 6.07 -22.24 -7.30
CA LEU A 304 6.78 -23.48 -7.01
C LEU A 304 8.12 -23.47 -7.74
N ALA A 305 9.22 -23.67 -7.00
CA ALA A 305 10.51 -23.95 -7.60
C ALA A 305 10.89 -25.42 -7.36
N LEU A 306 11.16 -26.14 -8.45
CA LEU A 306 11.74 -27.48 -8.43
C LEU A 306 13.20 -27.39 -8.85
N SER A 307 14.08 -28.08 -8.14
CA SER A 307 15.49 -28.12 -8.49
C SER A 307 16.08 -29.51 -8.27
N LYS A 308 17.02 -29.90 -9.10
CA LYS A 308 17.83 -31.10 -8.94
C LYS A 308 19.27 -30.78 -9.26
N THR A 309 20.17 -31.22 -8.39
CA THR A 309 21.62 -31.07 -8.57
C THR A 309 22.24 -32.42 -8.85
N PHE A 310 23.08 -32.48 -9.87
CA PHE A 310 23.89 -33.63 -10.23
C PHE A 310 25.35 -33.32 -9.92
N GLY A 311 26.00 -34.18 -9.13
CA GLY A 311 27.45 -34.14 -8.95
C GLY A 311 28.14 -34.81 -10.13
N LEU A 312 29.19 -34.18 -10.63
CA LEU A 312 30.02 -34.63 -11.75
C LEU A 312 31.49 -34.69 -11.31
N GLY A 313 32.23 -35.64 -11.89
CA GLY A 313 33.63 -35.89 -11.54
C GLY A 313 33.75 -36.78 -10.31
N GLY A 314 33.72 -38.10 -10.55
CA GLY A 314 33.96 -39.11 -9.51
C GLY A 314 35.31 -38.88 -8.84
N GLY A 315 35.28 -38.56 -7.56
CA GLY A 315 36.46 -38.46 -6.71
C GLY A 315 36.09 -39.04 -5.36
N GLY A 316 36.60 -40.23 -5.08
CA GLY A 316 36.32 -40.97 -3.86
C GLY A 316 36.65 -40.21 -2.58
N ALA A 317 36.15 -40.77 -1.49
CA ALA A 317 36.45 -40.41 -0.11
C ALA A 317 37.88 -39.86 0.07
N ARG A 318 37.97 -38.68 0.68
CA ARG A 318 38.97 -38.27 1.70
C ARG A 318 38.88 -36.76 1.92
N GLY A 319 37.98 -36.34 2.79
CA GLY A 319 38.26 -35.21 3.66
C GLY A 319 39.07 -35.77 4.84
N ALA A 320 40.38 -35.92 4.66
CA ALA A 320 41.27 -36.18 5.77
C ALA A 320 41.05 -35.06 6.80
N ALA A 321 40.75 -35.45 8.03
CA ALA A 321 40.84 -34.54 9.16
C ALA A 321 42.25 -33.95 9.14
N VAL A 322 42.35 -32.65 8.83
CA VAL A 322 43.51 -31.88 9.25
C VAL A 322 43.33 -31.70 10.75
N ALA A 323 43.90 -32.63 11.50
CA ALA A 323 44.25 -32.41 12.89
C ALA A 323 45.24 -31.23 12.89
N GLN A 324 44.76 -30.05 13.27
CA GLN A 324 45.65 -28.97 13.67
C GLN A 324 45.86 -29.11 15.18
N ASP A 325 47.00 -29.68 15.53
CA ASP A 325 47.53 -29.77 16.87
C ASP A 325 47.96 -28.37 17.37
N GLY A 326 47.74 -28.15 18.68
CA GLY A 326 48.53 -27.30 19.55
C GLY A 326 48.61 -25.79 19.31
N SER A 327 47.79 -25.02 20.05
CA SER A 327 48.37 -24.02 20.97
C SER A 327 47.39 -23.67 22.09
N ALA A 328 47.81 -24.00 23.31
CA ALA A 328 47.26 -23.51 24.55
C ALA A 328 47.63 -22.04 24.78
N GLY A 329 46.83 -21.36 25.60
CA GLY A 329 47.07 -20.03 26.19
C GLY A 329 45.99 -19.04 25.76
N GLY A 330 45.27 -18.32 26.61
CA GLY A 330 45.28 -18.09 28.05
C GLY A 330 44.02 -17.26 28.39
N GLY A 331 43.61 -17.24 29.66
CA GLY A 331 42.27 -16.80 30.08
C GLY A 331 41.98 -15.29 30.04
N GLY A 332 40.75 -14.93 30.41
CA GLY A 332 40.34 -13.53 30.57
C GLY A 332 38.84 -13.31 30.76
N ARG A 333 38.45 -13.01 32.00
CA ARG A 333 37.10 -12.77 32.54
C ARG A 333 36.35 -11.51 32.01
N ARG A 334 35.01 -11.62 31.99
CA ARG A 334 33.95 -10.66 32.45
C ARG A 334 33.53 -9.42 31.63
N GLY A 335 32.19 -9.25 31.56
CA GLY A 335 31.42 -7.98 31.46
C GLY A 335 30.80 -7.74 30.07
N GLY A 336 29.54 -7.41 29.84
CA GLY A 336 28.40 -7.02 30.68
C GLY A 336 27.53 -6.01 29.90
N GLY A 337 26.25 -6.31 29.68
CA GLY A 337 25.15 -5.34 29.49
C GLY A 337 24.97 -4.65 28.12
N GLY A 338 23.72 -4.62 27.62
CA GLY A 338 23.32 -3.72 26.53
C GLY A 338 22.10 -4.17 25.72
N ARG A 339 20.90 -4.02 26.29
CA ARG A 339 19.60 -4.27 25.63
C ARG A 339 19.29 -3.16 24.62
N GLY A 340 18.95 -3.53 23.38
CA GLY A 340 18.34 -2.67 22.37
C GLY A 340 17.27 -3.46 21.60
N GLY A 341 16.03 -3.42 22.08
CA GLY A 341 14.91 -4.15 21.50
C GLY A 341 14.31 -3.45 20.30
N GLY A 342 14.96 -3.58 19.14
CA GLY A 342 14.37 -3.26 17.84
C GLY A 342 13.82 -4.53 17.20
N PHE A 343 12.50 -4.74 17.26
CA PHE A 343 11.83 -5.77 16.47
C PHE A 343 11.60 -5.28 15.03
N GLY A 344 12.70 -4.92 14.37
CA GLY A 344 12.78 -4.99 12.92
C GLY A 344 12.89 -6.47 12.58
N GLY A 345 11.79 -7.07 12.13
CA GLY A 345 11.81 -8.38 11.49
C GLY A 345 12.58 -8.28 10.18
N GLY A 346 13.91 -8.21 10.28
CA GLY A 346 14.86 -8.31 9.21
C GLY A 346 14.78 -9.71 8.62
N GLY A 347 13.76 -9.95 7.81
CA GLY A 347 13.74 -10.99 6.79
C GLY A 347 14.64 -10.64 5.61
N GLY A 348 15.77 -9.98 5.86
CA GLY A 348 16.87 -9.82 4.93
C GLY A 348 17.72 -11.09 4.95
N GLY A 349 17.09 -12.24 4.77
CA GLY A 349 17.79 -13.48 4.54
C GLY A 349 18.27 -13.49 3.10
N ARG A 350 19.43 -12.85 2.84
CA ARG A 350 20.38 -13.39 1.85
C ARG A 350 20.83 -14.76 2.38
N GLY A 351 19.91 -15.71 2.41
CA GLY A 351 20.19 -17.10 2.67
C GLY A 351 20.85 -17.63 1.41
N GLY A 352 22.18 -17.65 1.44
CA GLY A 352 22.96 -18.33 0.43
C GLY A 352 22.32 -19.69 0.16
N PHE A 353 22.11 -19.98 -1.11
CA PHE A 353 21.70 -21.28 -1.61
C PHE A 353 22.84 -22.27 -1.34
N GLY A 354 23.00 -22.67 -0.08
CA GLY A 354 23.82 -23.80 0.32
C GLY A 354 23.11 -25.06 -0.17
N GLY A 355 23.55 -25.55 -1.33
CA GLY A 355 23.20 -26.89 -1.76
C GLY A 355 23.74 -27.88 -0.75
N GLU A 356 22.90 -28.83 -0.34
CA GLU A 356 23.38 -30.09 0.21
C GLU A 356 24.25 -30.68 -0.89
N GLY A 357 25.57 -30.73 -0.64
CA GLY A 357 26.56 -30.98 -1.66
C GLY A 357 26.33 -32.33 -2.31
N SER A 358 26.11 -32.35 -3.62
CA SER A 358 26.45 -33.54 -4.39
C SER A 358 27.97 -33.72 -4.29
N GLU A 359 28.40 -34.92 -3.94
CA GLU A 359 29.81 -35.28 -3.65
C GLU A 359 30.71 -35.28 -4.91
N GLY A 360 30.47 -34.39 -5.88
CA GLY A 360 31.26 -34.22 -7.10
C GLY A 360 32.11 -32.96 -7.05
N ARG A 361 33.29 -32.98 -7.70
CA ARG A 361 34.13 -31.78 -7.90
C ARG A 361 33.42 -30.68 -8.68
N TYR A 362 32.43 -31.05 -9.50
CA TYR A 362 31.61 -30.16 -10.29
C TYR A 362 30.13 -30.44 -9.99
N ASN A 363 29.27 -29.42 -9.97
CA ASN A 363 27.83 -29.57 -9.76
C ASN A 363 27.04 -28.92 -10.88
N LEU A 364 26.06 -29.65 -11.42
CA LEU A 364 25.11 -29.19 -12.42
C LEU A 364 23.71 -29.16 -11.81
N THR A 365 23.16 -27.96 -11.56
CA THR A 365 21.83 -27.76 -11.00
C THR A 365 20.85 -27.33 -12.09
N PHE A 366 19.79 -28.11 -12.27
CA PHE A 366 18.62 -27.74 -13.06
C PHE A 366 17.56 -27.19 -12.12
N THR A 367 16.96 -26.06 -12.46
CA THR A 367 15.87 -25.45 -11.72
C THR A 367 14.74 -25.08 -12.68
N VAL A 368 13.51 -25.41 -12.32
CA VAL A 368 12.31 -24.92 -12.99
C VAL A 368 11.48 -24.17 -11.96
N ARG A 369 11.19 -22.90 -12.22
CA ARG A 369 10.34 -22.06 -11.38
C ARG A 369 9.03 -21.77 -12.08
N PHE A 370 7.94 -22.05 -11.40
CA PHE A 370 6.59 -21.71 -11.78
C PHE A 370 6.16 -20.52 -10.93
N GLU A 371 5.90 -19.39 -11.58
CA GLU A 371 5.20 -18.25 -10.99
C GLU A 371 3.73 -18.36 -11.43
N ASN A 372 2.81 -18.32 -10.47
CA ASN A 372 1.39 -18.59 -10.69
C ASN A 372 1.16 -19.97 -11.37
N LEU A 373 1.63 -21.04 -10.73
CA LEU A 373 1.54 -22.43 -11.20
C LEU A 373 0.13 -22.83 -11.65
N LEU A 374 -0.88 -22.35 -10.92
CA LEU A 374 -2.29 -22.67 -11.15
C LEU A 374 -2.96 -21.78 -12.20
N ASN A 375 -2.21 -20.85 -12.81
CA ASN A 375 -2.71 -19.90 -13.82
C ASN A 375 -3.96 -19.12 -13.35
N ASN A 376 -4.01 -18.74 -12.08
CA ASN A 376 -5.13 -18.00 -11.54
C ASN A 376 -4.99 -16.51 -11.88
N THR A 377 -6.02 -15.91 -12.48
CA THR A 377 -6.02 -14.47 -12.77
C THR A 377 -6.30 -13.70 -11.49
N ASN A 378 -5.31 -12.93 -11.02
CA ASN A 378 -5.48 -12.06 -9.87
C ASN A 378 -5.91 -10.68 -10.37
N GLU A 379 -7.12 -10.27 -10.04
CA GLU A 379 -7.71 -8.98 -10.45
C GLU A 379 -7.32 -7.84 -9.51
N ALA A 380 -7.11 -6.64 -10.06
CA ALA A 380 -6.90 -5.41 -9.29
C ALA A 380 -8.20 -4.95 -8.61
N PRO A 381 -8.16 -3.95 -7.71
CA PRO A 381 -9.37 -3.32 -7.21
C PRO A 381 -10.27 -2.83 -8.36
N PRO A 382 -11.60 -3.04 -8.27
CA PRO A 382 -12.53 -2.68 -9.33
C PRO A 382 -12.74 -1.16 -9.41
N VAL A 383 -13.27 -0.68 -10.53
CA VAL A 383 -13.65 0.72 -10.69
C VAL A 383 -14.80 1.05 -9.74
N GLY A 384 -14.54 1.93 -8.78
CA GLY A 384 -15.52 2.37 -7.76
C GLY A 384 -16.37 3.58 -8.15
N ASN A 385 -16.25 4.12 -9.36
CA ASN A 385 -17.02 5.28 -9.79
C ASN A 385 -18.33 4.84 -10.49
N LEU A 386 -19.49 5.14 -9.90
CA LEU A 386 -20.82 4.82 -10.43
C LEU A 386 -21.13 5.47 -11.78
N SER A 387 -20.47 6.58 -12.13
CA SER A 387 -20.63 7.21 -13.45
C SER A 387 -19.83 6.49 -14.55
N SER A 388 -19.01 5.51 -14.21
CA SER A 388 -18.19 4.76 -15.18
C SER A 388 -18.95 3.56 -15.76
N PRO A 389 -18.87 3.31 -17.08
CA PRO A 389 -19.42 2.08 -17.68
C PRO A 389 -18.72 0.80 -17.17
N PHE A 390 -17.55 0.94 -16.55
CA PHE A 390 -16.78 -0.16 -15.97
C PHE A 390 -16.99 -0.33 -14.46
N PHE A 391 -18.01 0.31 -13.87
CA PHE A 391 -18.27 0.21 -12.44
C PHE A 391 -18.32 -1.25 -11.97
N GLY A 392 -17.61 -1.55 -10.89
CA GLY A 392 -17.54 -2.90 -10.31
C GLY A 392 -16.66 -3.88 -11.09
N GLN A 393 -16.07 -3.47 -12.21
CA GLN A 393 -15.16 -4.31 -13.01
C GLN A 393 -13.70 -3.97 -12.72
N SER A 394 -12.86 -5.00 -12.72
CA SER A 394 -11.42 -4.89 -12.62
C SER A 394 -10.82 -4.69 -14.01
N ILE A 395 -10.32 -3.48 -14.30
CA ILE A 395 -9.72 -3.14 -15.61
C ILE A 395 -8.22 -3.44 -15.70
N SER A 396 -7.65 -4.05 -14.66
CA SER A 396 -6.24 -4.47 -14.60
C SER A 396 -6.07 -5.67 -13.68
N THR A 397 -4.93 -6.35 -13.76
CA THR A 397 -4.55 -7.41 -12.83
C THR A 397 -3.91 -6.83 -11.57
N ALA A 398 -4.06 -7.52 -10.45
CA ALA A 398 -3.31 -7.19 -9.24
C ALA A 398 -1.82 -7.31 -9.55
N GLY A 399 -1.06 -6.24 -9.33
CA GLY A 399 0.39 -6.23 -9.50
C GLY A 399 1.11 -7.21 -8.57
N GLY A 400 2.42 -7.38 -8.81
CA GLY A 400 3.33 -8.18 -8.00
C GLY A 400 3.19 -7.96 -6.49
N PHE A 401 3.11 -9.04 -5.73
CA PHE A 401 3.09 -8.95 -4.27
C PHE A 401 4.49 -8.57 -3.74
N GLY A 402 4.65 -7.34 -3.26
CA GLY A 402 5.86 -6.87 -2.57
C GLY A 402 5.65 -6.83 -1.05
N PHE A 403 6.48 -7.55 -0.28
CA PHE A 403 6.58 -7.37 1.16
C PHE A 403 7.58 -6.24 1.46
N GLY A 404 7.10 -5.09 1.94
CA GLY A 404 7.97 -4.02 2.47
C GLY A 404 7.17 -2.97 3.23
N PRO A 405 7.58 -2.58 4.45
CA PRO A 405 7.03 -1.40 5.13
C PRO A 405 7.57 -0.15 4.40
N GLY A 406 6.70 0.62 3.75
CA GLY A 406 7.09 1.85 3.06
C GLY A 406 6.60 2.02 1.61
N GLY A 407 5.70 1.18 1.10
CA GLY A 407 5.12 1.32 -0.24
C GLY A 407 4.04 2.41 -0.35
N GLY A 408 4.29 3.60 0.20
CA GLY A 408 3.50 4.80 -0.09
C GLY A 408 4.16 5.52 -1.26
N GLY A 409 3.74 5.23 -2.48
CA GLY A 409 4.27 5.88 -3.66
C GLY A 409 3.97 5.08 -4.91
N GLY A 410 3.21 5.69 -5.83
CA GLY A 410 3.04 5.15 -7.17
C GLY A 410 4.41 4.89 -7.80
N GLY A 411 4.56 3.72 -8.42
CA GLY A 411 5.80 3.38 -9.12
C GLY A 411 6.04 1.88 -9.15
N GLY A 412 5.78 1.26 -10.30
CA GLY A 412 6.54 0.10 -10.77
C GLY A 412 6.42 -1.17 -9.93
N GLY A 413 5.20 -1.61 -9.63
CA GLY A 413 4.98 -2.97 -9.14
C GLY A 413 5.07 -3.97 -10.29
N ASN A 414 6.20 -4.67 -10.40
CA ASN A 414 6.44 -5.89 -11.19
C ASN A 414 5.13 -6.53 -11.69
N THR A 415 4.85 -6.48 -13.00
CA THR A 415 3.60 -6.90 -13.67
C THR A 415 3.30 -8.41 -13.57
N SER A 416 4.00 -9.13 -12.70
CA SER A 416 4.18 -10.58 -12.76
C SER A 416 3.21 -11.37 -11.88
N ALA A 417 2.41 -10.76 -10.98
CA ALA A 417 1.47 -11.54 -10.17
C ALA A 417 0.24 -12.03 -10.95
N GLY A 418 -0.06 -11.43 -12.12
CA GLY A 418 -1.15 -11.85 -13.00
C GLY A 418 -0.75 -12.90 -14.04
N ASN A 419 0.49 -12.90 -14.52
CA ASN A 419 0.90 -13.74 -15.65
C ASN A 419 1.58 -15.02 -15.16
N ARG A 420 1.08 -16.17 -15.62
CA ARG A 420 1.80 -17.44 -15.46
C ARG A 420 3.15 -17.34 -16.15
N ARG A 421 4.21 -17.65 -15.41
CA ARG A 421 5.57 -17.68 -15.94
C ARG A 421 6.27 -18.96 -15.55
N VAL A 422 6.96 -19.56 -16.51
CA VAL A 422 7.82 -20.72 -16.28
C VAL A 422 9.24 -20.32 -16.64
N ILE A 423 10.16 -20.47 -15.69
CA ILE A 423 11.56 -20.11 -15.84
C ILE A 423 12.40 -21.37 -15.65
N GLY A 424 13.07 -21.80 -16.71
CA GLY A 424 14.14 -22.78 -16.63
C GLY A 424 15.47 -22.10 -16.35
N GLN A 425 16.26 -22.67 -15.44
CA GLN A 425 17.62 -22.23 -15.14
C GLN A 425 18.53 -23.44 -15.03
N ILE A 426 19.71 -23.34 -15.64
CA ILE A 426 20.81 -24.29 -15.45
C ILE A 426 21.95 -23.52 -14.78
N ARG A 427 22.52 -24.08 -13.72
CA ARG A 427 23.70 -23.54 -13.04
C ARG A 427 24.76 -24.62 -13.00
N PHE A 428 25.95 -24.31 -13.51
CA PHE A 428 27.15 -25.09 -13.32
C PHE A 428 28.03 -24.41 -12.27
N SER A 429 28.54 -25.18 -11.31
CA SER A 429 29.49 -24.69 -10.28
C SER A 429 30.64 -25.68 -10.16
N PHE A 430 31.86 -25.16 -9.95
CA PHE A 430 33.12 -25.89 -9.91
C PHE A 430 33.96 -25.48 -8.71
#